data_AF-A0A165YLE2-F1
#
_entry.id   AF-A0A165YLE2-F1
#
_cell.length_a   1.000
_cell.length_b   1.000
_cell.length_c   1.000
_cell.angle_alpha   90.00
_cell.angle_beta   90.00
_cell.angle_gamma   90.00
#
_symmetry.space_group_name_H-M   'P 1'
#
loop_
_entity.id
_entity.type
_entity.pdbx_description
1 polymer ?
#
loop_
_entity_poly.entity_id
_entity_poly.type
_entity_poly.pdbx_seq_one_letter_code
_entity_poly.pdbx_strand_id
1 'polypeptide(L)'
;MDIETRRSQLEENFGSTPGYSSAFADQCLKICETYDLSGEDVFFKWEASNLNKDRIITNDTIGNIEAVVKSDLARIAKQKAQQHARSVVASRGGRPGMSPFLGTPSRSSTRIGAVGSPSTPRTPQPKARGAAYSTPAAGRHKVHFELSEADSGKERSYKYMHEKFTQRGLVLDNRIMEFSDLVMKHYHITAFSEPHLTTDEDVYVLGRIVMDVESSASVGAKLNEASLYLEAPRLMEATRVRLRLEPNLRVRGAPRGRPNIGMFPGSIVALKGRNGGGEYFSVNEILSIPPPSPATTQVDRQVKAEPSADSFSMMVACGPFSPDSDLEFKPWKTLMERIRTSRPDVALLVGPFVDSGHTSIKTGDVDEFPEEIFARVFAQDLTDLHSYLPSTLVLLLPSVRDAVHSHVVYPQGALRGHLVESANVRMIPNPAHFTINGVTFGVSSVDSLFHVKKEEYTKSGIEIEPTTVPAESSSTDVMSNLCRQLLSQRSFYPVFPTPMDVAHEVNLDVSHLSAARITTESASGELVAPDVLVVPSRYKQFVKNVDHTMAINPSFATKGMVASVFYGGAGDGPTSSRLKIELEKL
;
A
#
# COMPACT_ATOMS: atom_id res chain seq x y z
N MET A 1 -6.90 -29.33 26.20
CA MET A 1 -8.02 -29.10 25.27
C MET A 1 -8.81 -30.40 25.18
N ASP A 2 -10.14 -30.36 25.22
CA ASP A 2 -10.95 -31.58 25.09
C ASP A 2 -10.93 -32.14 23.66
N ILE A 3 -11.35 -33.40 23.51
CA ILE A 3 -11.32 -34.14 22.24
C ILE A 3 -12.33 -33.55 21.24
N GLU A 4 -13.49 -33.09 21.71
CA GLU A 4 -14.54 -32.52 20.87
C GLU A 4 -14.08 -31.20 20.22
N THR A 5 -13.41 -30.33 20.96
CA THR A 5 -12.81 -29.08 20.44
C THR A 5 -11.74 -29.40 19.40
N ARG A 6 -10.85 -30.36 19.68
CA ARG A 6 -9.82 -30.79 18.71
C ARG A 6 -10.45 -31.32 17.42
N ARG A 7 -11.54 -32.09 17.53
CA ARG A 7 -12.26 -32.65 16.37
C ARG A 7 -12.94 -31.56 15.55
N SER A 8 -13.62 -30.62 16.21
CA SER A 8 -14.25 -29.47 15.55
C SER A 8 -13.23 -28.64 14.77
N GLN A 9 -12.06 -28.39 15.35
CA GLN A 9 -10.98 -27.67 14.67
C GLN A 9 -10.43 -28.43 13.45
N LEU A 10 -10.31 -29.76 13.53
CA LEU A 10 -9.87 -30.56 12.38
C LEU A 10 -10.91 -30.55 11.26
N GLU A 11 -12.19 -30.64 11.59
CA GLU A 11 -13.29 -30.59 10.63
C GLU A 11 -13.40 -29.21 9.95
N GLU A 12 -13.27 -28.12 10.71
CA GLU A 12 -13.29 -26.76 10.19
C GLU A 12 -12.12 -26.50 9.21
N ASN A 13 -10.91 -26.96 9.57
CA ASN A 13 -9.71 -26.65 8.80
C ASN A 13 -9.47 -27.61 7.62
N PHE A 14 -9.73 -28.92 7.79
CA PHE A 14 -9.53 -29.91 6.72
C PHE A 14 -10.79 -30.21 5.90
N GLY A 15 -11.98 -29.82 6.35
CA GLY A 15 -13.26 -30.27 5.76
C GLY A 15 -13.46 -29.92 4.28
N SER A 16 -12.79 -28.89 3.78
CA SER A 16 -12.79 -28.49 2.36
C SER A 16 -11.62 -29.07 1.55
N THR A 17 -10.72 -29.83 2.18
CA THR A 17 -9.50 -30.37 1.54
C THR A 17 -9.82 -31.64 0.74
N PRO A 18 -9.45 -31.72 -0.55
CA PRO A 18 -9.62 -32.94 -1.34
C PRO A 18 -8.93 -34.15 -0.68
N GLY A 19 -9.68 -35.24 -0.49
CA GLY A 19 -9.21 -36.45 0.19
C GLY A 19 -9.51 -36.50 1.69
N TYR A 20 -10.18 -35.49 2.24
CA TYR A 20 -10.64 -35.53 3.64
C TYR A 20 -11.65 -36.65 3.89
N SER A 21 -11.52 -37.33 5.03
CA SER A 21 -12.44 -38.37 5.49
C SER A 21 -12.49 -38.40 7.02
N SER A 22 -13.57 -38.94 7.58
CA SER A 22 -13.69 -39.14 9.03
C SER A 22 -12.55 -40.00 9.61
N ALA A 23 -12.09 -41.01 8.85
CA ALA A 23 -10.96 -41.85 9.23
C ALA A 23 -9.63 -41.08 9.29
N PHE A 24 -9.44 -40.12 8.39
CA PHE A 24 -8.29 -39.21 8.43
C PHE A 24 -8.35 -38.29 9.65
N ALA A 25 -9.53 -37.75 9.97
CA ALA A 25 -9.73 -36.92 11.16
C ALA A 25 -9.41 -37.68 12.46
N ASP A 26 -9.83 -38.95 12.55
CA ASP A 26 -9.52 -39.82 13.69
C ASP A 26 -8.00 -40.10 13.81
N GLN A 27 -7.27 -40.17 12.69
CA GLN A 27 -5.81 -40.29 12.70
C GLN A 27 -5.12 -38.99 13.13
N CYS A 28 -5.60 -37.83 12.68
CA CYS A 28 -5.12 -36.53 13.14
C CYS A 28 -5.39 -36.31 14.64
N LEU A 29 -6.54 -36.76 15.16
CA LEU A 29 -6.85 -36.70 16.59
C LEU A 29 -5.81 -37.48 17.43
N LYS A 30 -5.36 -38.65 16.97
CA LYS A 30 -4.28 -39.40 17.63
C LYS A 30 -2.97 -38.61 17.69
N ILE A 31 -2.64 -37.85 16.63
CA ILE A 31 -1.48 -36.96 16.63
C ILE A 31 -1.67 -35.84 17.66
N CYS A 32 -2.85 -35.21 17.70
CA CYS A 32 -3.17 -34.17 18.69
C CYS A 32 -2.99 -34.69 20.13
N GLU A 33 -3.47 -35.89 20.44
CA GLU A 33 -3.33 -36.50 21.77
C GLU A 33 -1.88 -36.91 22.07
N THR A 34 -1.17 -37.49 21.10
CA THR A 34 0.19 -38.00 21.31
C THR A 34 1.20 -36.88 21.57
N TYR A 35 1.05 -35.73 20.92
CA TYR A 35 1.99 -34.61 21.00
C TYR A 35 1.43 -33.39 21.74
N ASP A 36 0.25 -33.52 22.36
CA ASP A 36 -0.49 -32.44 23.02
C ASP A 36 -0.64 -31.18 22.16
N LEU A 37 -1.16 -31.36 20.95
CA LEU A 37 -1.41 -30.30 19.97
C LEU A 37 -2.91 -29.98 19.87
N SER A 38 -3.24 -28.78 19.42
CA SER A 38 -4.59 -28.45 18.97
C SER A 38 -4.87 -29.03 17.56
N GLY A 39 -6.13 -29.12 17.16
CA GLY A 39 -6.48 -29.55 15.80
C GLY A 39 -5.95 -28.56 14.75
N GLU A 40 -5.93 -27.28 15.10
CA GLU A 40 -5.37 -26.19 14.29
C GLU A 40 -3.84 -26.32 14.12
N ASP A 41 -3.11 -26.68 15.18
CA ASP A 41 -1.66 -26.89 15.10
C ASP A 41 -1.30 -28.01 14.11
N VAL A 42 -2.04 -29.12 14.15
CA VAL A 42 -1.85 -30.25 13.22
C VAL A 42 -2.11 -29.83 11.78
N PHE A 43 -3.14 -29.03 11.54
CA PHE A 43 -3.41 -28.43 10.24
C PHE A 43 -2.26 -27.53 9.77
N PHE A 44 -1.71 -26.68 10.64
CA PHE A 44 -0.56 -25.84 10.29
C PHE A 44 0.70 -26.64 9.97
N LYS A 45 0.95 -27.77 10.67
CA LYS A 45 2.07 -28.66 10.33
C LYS A 45 1.91 -29.26 8.94
N TRP A 46 0.69 -29.67 8.59
CA TRP A 46 0.38 -30.17 7.26
C TRP A 46 0.54 -29.07 6.20
N GLU A 47 0.00 -27.88 6.44
CA GLU A 47 0.08 -26.76 5.50
C GLU A 47 1.54 -26.34 5.22
N ALA A 48 2.36 -26.26 6.28
CA ALA A 48 3.78 -25.98 6.17
C ALA A 48 4.53 -27.03 5.34
N SER A 49 4.13 -28.31 5.44
CA SER A 49 4.73 -29.40 4.66
C SER A 49 4.38 -29.36 3.16
N ASN A 50 3.31 -28.63 2.79
CA ASN A 50 2.77 -28.57 1.43
C ASN A 50 2.81 -27.18 0.79
N LEU A 51 3.64 -26.25 1.31
CA LEU A 51 3.78 -24.88 0.79
C LEU A 51 4.03 -24.78 -0.74
N ASN A 52 4.64 -25.79 -1.35
CA ASN A 52 4.95 -25.85 -2.79
C ASN A 52 4.35 -27.09 -3.49
N LYS A 53 3.32 -27.71 -2.91
CA LYS A 53 2.67 -28.92 -3.43
C LYS A 53 1.16 -28.73 -3.47
N ASP A 54 0.47 -29.51 -4.30
CA ASP A 54 -0.98 -29.55 -4.29
C ASP A 54 -1.49 -30.00 -2.92
N ARG A 55 -2.42 -29.24 -2.36
CA ARG A 55 -2.99 -29.45 -1.01
C ARG A 55 -4.04 -30.55 -1.02
N ILE A 56 -3.60 -31.78 -1.24
CA ILE A 56 -4.44 -32.98 -1.31
C ILE A 56 -4.04 -33.93 -0.19
N ILE A 57 -5.03 -34.53 0.48
CA ILE A 57 -4.81 -35.60 1.46
C ILE A 57 -4.61 -36.92 0.70
N THR A 58 -3.42 -37.49 0.85
CA THR A 58 -3.01 -38.79 0.32
C THR A 58 -2.71 -39.76 1.47
N ASN A 59 -2.50 -41.05 1.14
CA ASN A 59 -2.18 -42.09 2.13
C ASN A 59 -0.91 -41.80 2.96
N ASP A 60 0.03 -41.01 2.43
CA ASP A 60 1.29 -40.68 3.12
C ASP A 60 1.16 -39.45 4.03
N THR A 61 0.02 -38.77 4.00
CA THR A 61 -0.17 -37.45 4.63
C THR A 61 0.02 -37.49 6.13
N ILE A 62 -0.52 -38.50 6.80
CA ILE A 62 -0.38 -38.68 8.26
C ILE A 62 1.09 -38.90 8.64
N GLY A 63 1.81 -39.75 7.91
CA GLY A 63 3.24 -39.98 8.14
C GLY A 63 4.07 -38.71 7.98
N ASN A 64 3.73 -37.88 6.99
CA ASN A 64 4.40 -36.60 6.76
C ASN A 64 4.14 -35.60 7.90
N ILE A 65 2.89 -35.49 8.37
CA ILE A 65 2.53 -34.63 9.50
C ILE A 65 3.30 -35.07 10.75
N GLU A 66 3.33 -36.36 11.07
CA GLU A 66 4.08 -36.87 12.23
C GLU A 66 5.59 -36.59 12.12
N ALA A 67 6.18 -36.75 10.93
CA ALA A 67 7.60 -36.46 10.72
C ALA A 67 7.93 -34.99 10.97
N VAL A 68 7.07 -34.07 10.52
CA VAL A 68 7.20 -32.63 10.77
C VAL A 68 7.08 -32.31 12.25
N VAL A 69 6.08 -32.87 12.93
CA VAL A 69 5.89 -32.71 14.39
C VAL A 69 7.13 -33.16 15.16
N LYS A 70 7.65 -34.36 14.86
CA LYS A 70 8.86 -34.90 15.50
C LYS A 70 10.10 -34.02 15.25
N SER A 71 10.27 -33.54 14.02
CA SER A 71 11.37 -32.65 13.66
C SER A 71 11.31 -31.31 14.42
N ASP A 72 10.12 -30.73 14.55
CA ASP A 72 9.94 -29.48 15.28
C ASP A 72 10.20 -29.64 16.78
N LEU A 73 9.72 -30.73 17.39
CA LEU A 73 10.01 -31.03 18.79
C LEU A 73 11.51 -31.22 19.04
N ALA A 74 12.22 -31.91 18.14
CA ALA A 74 13.67 -32.07 18.22
C ALA A 74 14.41 -30.73 18.09
N ARG A 75 13.94 -29.84 17.20
CA ARG A 75 14.49 -28.49 17.03
C ARG A 75 14.28 -27.63 18.28
N ILE A 76 13.08 -27.68 18.89
CA ILE A 76 12.76 -26.97 20.13
C ILE A 76 13.63 -27.49 21.28
N ALA A 77 13.80 -28.80 21.40
CA ALA A 77 14.67 -29.41 22.40
C ALA A 77 16.14 -28.94 22.23
N LYS A 78 16.64 -28.91 20.99
CA LYS A 78 18.00 -28.42 20.69
C LYS A 78 18.17 -26.93 21.01
N GLN A 79 17.17 -26.10 20.72
CA GLN A 79 17.19 -24.67 21.06
C GLN A 79 17.16 -24.44 22.57
N LYS A 80 16.33 -25.17 23.31
CA LYS A 80 16.31 -25.12 24.79
C LYS A 80 17.64 -25.56 25.38
N ALA A 81 18.26 -26.62 24.85
CA ALA A 81 19.59 -27.06 25.27
C ALA A 81 20.68 -26.01 24.99
N GLN A 82 20.63 -25.32 23.84
CA GLN A 82 21.55 -24.24 23.49
C GLN A 82 21.35 -22.98 24.34
N GLN A 83 20.12 -22.63 24.69
CA GLN A 83 19.82 -21.54 25.63
C GLN A 83 20.32 -21.85 27.04
N HIS A 84 20.15 -23.09 27.51
CA HIS A 84 20.68 -23.53 28.80
C HIS A 84 22.22 -23.56 28.82
N ALA A 85 22.87 -23.94 27.72
CA ALA A 85 24.33 -23.87 27.62
C ALA A 85 24.85 -22.42 27.64
N ARG A 86 24.12 -21.47 27.02
CA ARG A 86 24.47 -20.04 27.04
C ARG A 86 24.28 -19.38 28.41
N SER A 87 23.27 -19.78 29.18
CA SER A 87 23.08 -19.25 30.55
C SER A 87 24.16 -19.73 31.52
N VAL A 88 24.67 -20.96 31.35
CA VAL A 88 25.78 -21.51 32.15
C VAL A 88 27.13 -20.84 31.83
N VAL A 89 27.36 -20.44 30.57
CA VAL A 89 28.56 -19.67 30.18
C VAL A 89 28.51 -18.22 30.68
N ALA A 90 27.32 -17.62 30.76
CA ALA A 90 27.14 -16.27 31.28
C ALA A 90 27.38 -16.15 32.81
N SER A 91 27.29 -17.25 33.58
CA SER A 91 27.51 -17.24 35.04
C SER A 91 28.98 -17.40 35.46
N ARG A 92 29.91 -17.60 34.51
CA ARG A 92 31.36 -17.63 34.75
C ARG A 92 32.07 -16.53 33.95
N GLY A 93 31.77 -15.28 34.28
CA GLY A 93 32.48 -14.12 33.76
C GLY A 93 33.78 -13.85 34.52
N GLY A 94 34.94 -13.96 33.85
CA GLY A 94 36.25 -13.63 34.40
C GLY A 94 37.31 -13.32 33.34
N ARG A 95 37.29 -12.05 32.88
CA ARG A 95 38.35 -11.21 32.23
C ARG A 95 39.06 -11.66 30.93
N PRO A 96 39.38 -10.69 30.02
CA PRO A 96 40.05 -10.96 28.74
C PRO A 96 41.58 -10.82 28.82
N GLY A 97 42.30 -11.63 28.05
CA GLY A 97 43.75 -11.57 27.88
C GLY A 97 44.20 -12.05 26.49
N MET A 98 44.92 -11.17 25.80
CA MET A 98 45.82 -11.29 24.63
C MET A 98 45.99 -12.63 23.88
N SER A 99 45.95 -12.52 22.55
CA SER A 99 46.46 -13.48 21.54
C SER A 99 47.98 -13.75 21.68
N PRO A 100 48.55 -14.83 21.08
CA PRO A 100 48.97 -14.73 19.67
C PRO A 100 48.98 -16.05 18.84
N PHE A 101 48.84 -15.88 17.51
CA PHE A 101 49.51 -16.55 16.37
C PHE A 101 49.83 -18.06 16.39
N LEU A 102 49.38 -18.81 15.35
CA LEU A 102 50.24 -19.58 14.41
C LEU A 102 49.43 -20.32 13.30
N GLY A 103 49.97 -20.33 12.08
CA GLY A 103 49.97 -21.53 11.21
C GLY A 103 48.94 -21.65 10.06
N THR A 104 49.38 -21.37 8.83
CA THR A 104 48.83 -21.82 7.53
C THR A 104 49.03 -23.36 7.33
N PRO A 105 48.76 -24.02 6.17
CA PRO A 105 47.93 -23.73 4.98
C PRO A 105 47.03 -24.93 4.52
N SER A 106 46.20 -24.66 3.48
CA SER A 106 45.84 -25.55 2.34
C SER A 106 45.22 -26.95 2.57
N ARG A 107 44.04 -27.17 1.98
CA ARG A 107 43.90 -28.22 0.94
C ARG A 107 42.64 -28.08 0.09
N SER A 108 42.87 -28.06 -1.20
CA SER A 108 41.95 -28.29 -2.31
C SER A 108 41.54 -29.77 -2.40
N SER A 109 40.31 -30.03 -2.83
CA SER A 109 39.98 -31.15 -3.73
C SER A 109 38.59 -30.91 -4.34
N THR A 110 38.50 -30.43 -5.57
CA THR A 110 38.42 -31.20 -6.85
C THR A 110 36.99 -31.57 -7.24
N ARG A 111 36.62 -31.03 -8.41
CA ARG A 111 35.47 -31.30 -9.29
C ARG A 111 35.30 -32.78 -9.62
N ILE A 112 34.04 -33.21 -9.83
CA ILE A 112 33.49 -34.00 -10.96
C ILE A 112 31.98 -33.63 -10.97
N GLY A 113 31.24 -33.35 -12.03
CA GLY A 113 31.30 -33.66 -13.47
C GLY A 113 29.84 -33.98 -13.89
N ALA A 114 29.43 -33.47 -15.04
CA ALA A 114 28.05 -33.32 -15.52
C ALA A 114 27.30 -34.63 -15.86
N VAL A 115 26.01 -34.47 -16.22
CA VAL A 115 25.11 -35.22 -17.15
C VAL A 115 23.73 -35.29 -16.48
N GLY A 116 22.58 -34.97 -17.06
CA GLY A 116 22.13 -34.62 -18.41
C GLY A 116 20.60 -34.63 -18.35
N SER A 117 19.94 -33.71 -19.06
CA SER A 117 18.49 -33.64 -19.17
C SER A 117 17.89 -34.91 -19.81
N PRO A 118 16.59 -35.17 -19.58
CA PRO A 118 15.73 -35.37 -20.73
C PRO A 118 14.43 -34.54 -20.70
N SER A 119 13.99 -34.24 -21.91
CA SER A 119 12.84 -33.46 -22.34
C SER A 119 11.49 -34.21 -22.30
N THR A 120 10.43 -33.42 -21.99
CA THR A 120 9.04 -33.43 -22.52
C THR A 120 8.15 -34.68 -22.32
N PRO A 121 6.82 -34.54 -22.06
CA PRO A 121 5.84 -34.02 -23.03
C PRO A 121 4.81 -32.99 -22.51
N ARG A 122 4.29 -32.24 -23.48
CA ARG A 122 3.31 -31.15 -23.39
C ARG A 122 1.95 -31.70 -23.86
N THR A 123 0.89 -31.55 -23.05
CA THR A 123 -0.52 -31.72 -23.45
C THR A 123 -1.44 -30.94 -22.49
N PRO A 124 -2.67 -30.57 -22.89
CA PRO A 124 -3.17 -29.20 -22.82
C PRO A 124 -3.99 -28.88 -21.56
N GLN A 125 -3.87 -27.65 -21.04
CA GLN A 125 -4.75 -27.12 -20.00
C GLN A 125 -6.11 -26.69 -20.57
N PRO A 126 -7.24 -27.10 -19.98
CA PRO A 126 -8.54 -26.49 -20.25
C PRO A 126 -8.67 -25.17 -19.48
N LYS A 127 -9.16 -24.13 -20.17
CA LYS A 127 -9.52 -22.83 -19.62
C LYS A 127 -10.61 -23.00 -18.53
N ALA A 128 -10.27 -22.76 -17.27
CA ALA A 128 -11.28 -22.62 -16.22
C ALA A 128 -11.87 -21.21 -16.28
N ARG A 129 -13.09 -21.11 -16.84
CA ARG A 129 -13.97 -19.95 -16.71
C ARG A 129 -14.24 -19.71 -15.23
N GLY A 130 -13.98 -18.49 -14.75
CA GLY A 130 -14.47 -18.03 -13.45
C GLY A 130 -15.99 -18.19 -13.36
N ALA A 131 -16.45 -18.92 -12.35
CA ALA A 131 -17.86 -19.08 -12.07
C ALA A 131 -18.39 -17.77 -11.47
N ALA A 132 -19.14 -17.02 -12.26
CA ALA A 132 -19.99 -15.96 -11.75
C ALA A 132 -21.12 -16.61 -10.93
N TYR A 133 -21.16 -16.34 -9.63
CA TYR A 133 -22.32 -16.63 -8.81
C TYR A 133 -23.40 -15.59 -9.16
N SER A 134 -24.38 -15.97 -9.98
CA SER A 134 -25.61 -15.21 -10.16
C SER A 134 -26.70 -15.76 -9.26
N THR A 135 -27.09 -15.01 -8.24
CA THR A 135 -28.41 -15.13 -7.61
C THR A 135 -29.39 -14.14 -8.26
N PRO A 136 -30.70 -14.44 -8.29
CA PRO A 136 -31.63 -13.80 -9.22
C PRO A 136 -32.19 -12.46 -8.71
N ALA A 137 -32.13 -11.44 -9.57
CA ALA A 137 -33.02 -10.28 -9.70
C ALA A 137 -33.50 -9.53 -8.43
N ALA A 138 -32.59 -8.74 -7.85
CA ALA A 138 -32.92 -7.40 -7.34
C ALA A 138 -32.43 -6.37 -8.38
N GLY A 139 -33.08 -5.21 -8.52
CA GLY A 139 -32.89 -4.25 -9.62
C GLY A 139 -31.42 -4.06 -10.01
N ARG A 140 -31.11 -4.28 -11.29
CA ARG A 140 -29.75 -4.22 -11.83
C ARG A 140 -29.14 -2.85 -11.50
N HIS A 141 -28.08 -2.82 -10.68
CA HIS A 141 -27.34 -1.58 -10.43
C HIS A 141 -26.92 -0.97 -11.77
N LYS A 142 -27.16 0.34 -11.93
CA LYS A 142 -26.65 1.12 -13.07
C LYS A 142 -25.12 1.15 -13.08
N VAL A 143 -24.52 0.95 -11.91
CA VAL A 143 -23.07 0.95 -11.70
C VAL A 143 -22.53 -0.47 -11.61
N HIS A 144 -21.44 -0.70 -12.33
CA HIS A 144 -20.61 -1.88 -12.24
C HIS A 144 -19.35 -1.55 -11.46
N PHE A 145 -19.23 -2.15 -10.27
CA PHE A 145 -18.09 -1.96 -9.36
C PHE A 145 -17.14 -3.16 -9.44
N GLU A 146 -15.87 -2.88 -9.69
CA GLU A 146 -14.80 -3.88 -9.62
C GLU A 146 -13.67 -3.37 -8.74
N LEU A 147 -13.33 -4.13 -7.70
CA LEU A 147 -12.14 -3.89 -6.89
C LEU A 147 -10.93 -4.49 -7.62
N SER A 148 -9.77 -3.83 -7.59
CA SER A 148 -8.57 -4.36 -8.25
C SER A 148 -8.17 -5.74 -7.71
N GLU A 149 -7.48 -6.55 -8.52
CA GLU A 149 -7.01 -7.87 -8.09
C GLU A 149 -6.08 -7.79 -6.87
N ALA A 150 -5.18 -6.79 -6.86
CA ALA A 150 -4.28 -6.53 -5.74
C ALA A 150 -5.03 -6.17 -4.44
N ASP A 151 -6.21 -5.56 -4.55
CA ASP A 151 -7.01 -5.10 -3.41
C ASP A 151 -8.06 -6.12 -2.95
N SER A 152 -8.47 -7.03 -3.83
CA SER A 152 -9.42 -8.11 -3.52
C SER A 152 -8.75 -9.34 -2.91
N GLY A 153 -7.41 -9.43 -2.96
CA GLY A 153 -6.63 -10.55 -2.48
C GLY A 153 -6.40 -10.60 -0.96
N LYS A 154 -5.89 -11.76 -0.49
CA LYS A 154 -5.46 -11.96 0.91
C LYS A 154 -4.24 -11.12 1.31
N GLU A 155 -3.56 -10.49 0.35
CA GLU A 155 -2.41 -9.62 0.60
C GLU A 155 -2.74 -8.45 1.54
N ARG A 156 -4.01 -8.04 1.59
CA ARG A 156 -4.52 -7.00 2.49
C ARG A 156 -4.78 -7.48 3.93
N SER A 157 -4.73 -8.79 4.17
CA SER A 157 -4.91 -9.43 5.50
C SER A 157 -3.60 -9.99 6.05
N TYR A 158 -2.55 -9.17 6.02
CA TYR A 158 -1.22 -9.54 6.48
C TYR A 158 -1.03 -9.32 7.99
N LYS A 159 0.00 -9.97 8.57
CA LYS A 159 0.40 -9.78 9.98
C LYS A 159 1.34 -8.58 10.08
N TYR A 160 0.97 -7.58 10.87
CA TYR A 160 1.68 -6.30 10.94
C TYR A 160 2.40 -6.02 12.27
N MET A 161 2.09 -6.74 13.35
CA MET A 161 2.72 -6.49 14.67
C MET A 161 4.18 -6.96 14.78
N HIS A 162 4.81 -7.31 13.66
CA HIS A 162 6.20 -7.71 13.61
C HIS A 162 6.79 -7.43 12.22
N GLU A 163 7.68 -6.45 12.15
CA GLU A 163 8.44 -6.12 10.94
C GLU A 163 9.91 -6.55 11.07
N LYS A 164 10.44 -7.22 10.04
CA LYS A 164 11.88 -7.58 9.99
C LYS A 164 12.67 -6.43 9.36
N PHE A 165 13.74 -5.99 10.02
CA PHE A 165 14.65 -4.97 9.46
C PHE A 165 15.18 -5.32 8.07
N THR A 166 15.48 -6.59 7.82
CA THR A 166 15.96 -7.06 6.51
C THR A 166 14.92 -6.91 5.41
N GLN A 167 13.64 -7.16 5.73
CA GLN A 167 12.52 -7.05 4.80
C GLN A 167 12.20 -5.58 4.52
N ARG A 168 12.14 -4.76 5.58
CA ARG A 168 12.04 -3.30 5.47
C ARG A 168 13.11 -2.73 4.55
N GLY A 169 14.38 -3.06 4.78
CA GLY A 169 15.49 -2.63 3.94
C GLY A 169 15.34 -3.08 2.48
N LEU A 170 14.82 -4.29 2.26
CA LEU A 170 14.58 -4.82 0.91
C LEU A 170 13.48 -4.08 0.15
N VAL A 171 12.35 -3.76 0.79
CA VAL A 171 11.27 -3.04 0.11
C VAL A 171 11.70 -1.63 -0.29
N LEU A 172 12.46 -0.95 0.57
CA LEU A 172 12.98 0.39 0.28
C LEU A 172 13.99 0.38 -0.88
N ASP A 173 14.84 -0.63 -0.94
CA ASP A 173 15.83 -0.83 -1.99
C ASP A 173 15.17 -1.19 -3.33
N ASN A 174 14.21 -2.12 -3.32
CA ASN A 174 13.43 -2.50 -4.49
C ASN A 174 12.72 -1.29 -5.11
N ARG A 175 12.24 -0.35 -4.28
CA ARG A 175 11.63 0.89 -4.76
C ARG A 175 12.63 1.77 -5.51
N ILE A 176 13.88 1.88 -5.06
CA ILE A 176 14.92 2.62 -5.80
C ILE A 176 15.16 1.93 -7.15
N MET A 177 15.29 0.60 -7.15
CA MET A 177 15.57 -0.18 -8.37
C MET A 177 14.44 -0.10 -9.41
N GLU A 178 13.18 -0.11 -8.99
CA GLU A 178 12.04 0.06 -9.90
C GLU A 178 12.11 1.41 -10.65
N PHE A 179 12.51 2.48 -9.95
CA PHE A 179 12.68 3.79 -10.56
C PHE A 179 13.92 3.86 -11.44
N SER A 180 14.95 3.06 -11.15
CA SER A 180 16.14 2.94 -12.00
C SER A 180 15.75 2.52 -13.42
N ASP A 181 15.02 1.41 -13.54
CA ASP A 181 14.61 0.86 -14.83
C ASP A 181 13.73 1.85 -15.61
N LEU A 182 12.82 2.52 -14.90
CA LEU A 182 11.97 3.55 -15.47
C LEU A 182 12.76 4.73 -16.04
N VAL A 183 13.65 5.32 -15.24
CA VAL A 183 14.39 6.52 -15.63
C VAL A 183 15.39 6.18 -16.75
N MET A 184 16.08 5.03 -16.68
CA MET A 184 16.97 4.57 -17.75
C MET A 184 16.23 4.41 -19.07
N LYS A 185 15.07 3.73 -19.05
CA LYS A 185 14.24 3.52 -20.25
C LYS A 185 13.76 4.84 -20.85
N HIS A 186 13.27 5.77 -20.03
CA HIS A 186 12.70 7.02 -20.51
C HIS A 186 13.74 8.00 -21.06
N TYR A 187 14.87 8.17 -20.36
CA TYR A 187 15.91 9.14 -20.74
C TYR A 187 17.05 8.53 -21.56
N HIS A 188 16.95 7.26 -21.94
CA HIS A 188 17.97 6.51 -22.67
C HIS A 188 19.34 6.56 -21.97
N ILE A 189 19.33 6.45 -20.64
CA ILE A 189 20.55 6.41 -19.82
C ILE A 189 21.05 4.98 -19.79
N THR A 190 22.35 4.80 -20.01
CA THR A 190 22.99 3.49 -20.07
C THR A 190 23.14 2.84 -18.70
N ALA A 191 23.57 3.61 -17.69
CA ALA A 191 23.75 3.16 -16.33
C ALA A 191 23.80 4.35 -15.35
N PHE A 192 23.51 4.08 -14.08
CA PHE A 192 23.77 4.99 -12.97
C PHE A 192 25.14 4.70 -12.34
N SER A 193 25.83 5.75 -11.93
CA SER A 193 27.06 5.70 -11.14
C SER A 193 26.75 5.71 -9.65
N GLU A 194 27.71 5.29 -8.85
CA GLU A 194 27.67 5.43 -7.40
C GLU A 194 28.00 6.89 -7.02
N PRO A 195 27.16 7.55 -6.21
CA PRO A 195 27.27 8.99 -6.00
C PRO A 195 28.41 9.39 -5.03
N HIS A 196 28.96 8.43 -4.28
CA HIS A 196 30.07 8.66 -3.34
C HIS A 196 31.46 8.60 -4.00
N LEU A 197 31.56 7.99 -5.19
CA LEU A 197 32.82 7.88 -5.91
C LEU A 197 33.24 9.25 -6.46
N THR A 198 34.54 9.52 -6.44
CA THR A 198 35.09 10.71 -7.07
C THR A 198 34.97 10.60 -8.59
N THR A 199 34.42 11.62 -9.24
CA THR A 199 34.27 11.68 -10.69
C THR A 199 34.78 13.00 -11.25
N ASP A 200 35.54 12.92 -12.35
CA ASP A 200 36.02 14.11 -13.08
C ASP A 200 34.92 14.68 -14.00
N GLU A 201 34.10 13.79 -14.57
CA GLU A 201 32.99 14.09 -15.46
C GLU A 201 31.63 14.01 -14.77
N ASP A 202 30.62 14.59 -15.42
CA ASP A 202 29.24 14.47 -15.00
C ASP A 202 28.73 13.04 -15.20
N VAL A 203 28.20 12.46 -14.13
CA VAL A 203 27.57 11.14 -14.11
C VAL A 203 26.10 11.27 -13.72
N TYR A 204 25.31 10.26 -14.10
CA TYR A 204 23.93 10.11 -13.62
C TYR A 204 23.93 9.29 -12.34
N VAL A 205 23.17 9.73 -11.35
CA VAL A 205 22.98 9.01 -10.08
C VAL A 205 21.50 8.93 -9.75
N LEU A 206 21.12 7.86 -9.06
CA LEU A 206 19.75 7.62 -8.60
C LEU A 206 19.80 7.26 -7.11
N GLY A 207 18.85 7.78 -6.34
CA GLY A 207 18.73 7.39 -4.96
C GLY A 207 17.52 7.99 -4.28
N ARG A 208 17.44 7.75 -2.98
CA ARG A 208 16.40 8.27 -2.12
C ARG A 208 16.91 9.49 -1.36
N ILE A 209 16.12 10.56 -1.35
CA ILE A 209 16.39 11.71 -0.50
C ILE A 209 16.25 11.31 0.97
N VAL A 210 17.27 11.62 1.77
CA VAL A 210 17.29 11.46 3.22
C VAL A 210 17.87 12.72 3.86
N MET A 211 17.64 12.88 5.16
CA MET A 211 18.35 13.88 5.96
C MET A 211 19.67 13.29 6.47
N ASP A 212 20.59 14.15 6.88
CA ASP A 212 21.74 13.72 7.67
C ASP A 212 21.29 13.05 8.98
N VAL A 213 22.14 12.21 9.53
CA VAL A 213 21.81 11.38 10.70
C VAL A 213 21.42 12.25 11.89
N GLU A 214 22.11 13.36 12.14
CA GLU A 214 21.84 14.25 13.27
C GLU A 214 20.49 14.93 13.12
N SER A 215 20.22 15.57 11.97
CA SER A 215 18.92 16.22 11.75
C SER A 215 17.77 15.21 11.73
N SER A 216 17.98 13.99 11.21
CA SER A 216 16.94 12.96 11.16
C SER A 216 16.45 12.48 12.52
N ALA A 217 17.28 12.62 13.57
CA ALA A 217 16.93 12.25 14.94
C ALA A 217 16.18 13.36 15.69
N SER A 218 16.21 14.60 15.19
CA SER A 218 15.59 15.75 15.85
C SER A 218 14.15 15.97 15.42
N VAL A 219 13.25 16.05 16.41
CA VAL A 219 11.81 16.29 16.18
C VAL A 219 11.60 17.67 15.57
N GLY A 220 10.89 17.73 14.45
CA GLY A 220 10.57 18.98 13.75
C GLY A 220 11.69 19.52 12.86
N ALA A 221 12.79 18.78 12.70
CA ALA A 221 13.81 19.12 11.72
C ALA A 221 13.24 19.05 10.31
N LYS A 222 13.59 20.03 9.49
CA LYS A 222 13.12 20.12 8.11
C LYS A 222 14.26 19.93 7.15
N LEU A 223 13.95 19.27 6.04
CA LEU A 223 14.87 19.17 4.91
C LEU A 223 15.22 20.58 4.42
N ASN A 224 16.51 20.82 4.24
CA ASN A 224 17.05 22.04 3.67
C ASN A 224 18.34 21.70 2.91
N GLU A 225 18.93 22.67 2.21
CA GLU A 225 20.11 22.43 1.36
C GLU A 225 21.35 21.96 2.15
N ALA A 226 21.45 22.28 3.45
CA ALA A 226 22.55 21.81 4.29
C ALA A 226 22.36 20.36 4.77
N SER A 227 21.12 19.91 4.94
CA SER A 227 20.74 18.57 5.39
C SER A 227 20.30 17.65 4.24
N LEU A 228 20.52 18.03 2.98
CA LEU A 228 20.11 17.27 1.80
C LEU A 228 21.12 16.17 1.46
N TYR A 229 20.73 14.91 1.61
CA TYR A 229 21.56 13.74 1.30
C TYR A 229 20.84 12.80 0.34
N LEU A 230 21.64 12.08 -0.46
CA LEU A 230 21.18 11.02 -1.33
C LEU A 230 21.66 9.68 -0.78
N GLU A 231 20.72 8.76 -0.56
CA GLU A 231 21.00 7.37 -0.22
C GLU A 231 20.91 6.50 -1.48
N ALA A 232 22.01 5.85 -1.83
CA ALA A 232 22.12 4.92 -2.95
C ALA A 232 21.45 3.56 -2.62
N PRO A 233 21.10 2.72 -3.62
CA PRO A 233 20.64 1.36 -3.37
C PRO A 233 21.75 0.50 -2.73
N ARG A 234 21.38 -0.63 -2.11
CA ARG A 234 22.34 -1.55 -1.46
C ARG A 234 23.29 -2.22 -2.45
N LEU A 235 22.87 -2.35 -3.70
CA LEU A 235 23.76 -2.79 -4.79
C LEU A 235 24.95 -1.83 -4.98
N MET A 236 24.80 -0.57 -4.57
CA MET A 236 25.80 0.50 -4.53
C MET A 236 26.19 0.86 -3.08
N GLU A 237 26.37 -0.18 -2.26
CA GLU A 237 26.80 -0.12 -0.86
C GLU A 237 25.91 0.68 0.11
N ALA A 238 24.73 1.14 -0.32
CA ALA A 238 23.82 1.98 0.47
C ALA A 238 24.51 3.23 1.07
N THR A 239 25.47 3.78 0.34
CA THR A 239 26.18 4.99 0.75
C THR A 239 25.25 6.21 0.78
N ARG A 240 25.53 7.12 1.70
CA ARG A 240 24.87 8.43 1.79
C ARG A 240 25.87 9.50 1.44
N VAL A 241 25.56 10.30 0.43
CA VAL A 241 26.39 11.46 0.05
C VAL A 241 25.60 12.74 0.19
N ARG A 242 26.26 13.80 0.65
CA ARG A 242 25.66 15.13 0.68
C ARG A 242 25.44 15.64 -0.73
N LEU A 243 24.30 16.26 -0.98
CA LEU A 243 24.02 16.94 -2.24
C LEU A 243 24.29 18.44 -2.12
N ARG A 244 24.83 19.03 -3.19
CA ARG A 244 24.91 20.48 -3.36
C ARG A 244 24.25 20.87 -4.68
N LEU A 245 23.24 21.72 -4.63
CA LEU A 245 22.52 22.13 -5.82
C LEU A 245 23.22 23.34 -6.45
N GLU A 246 23.60 23.25 -7.72
CA GLU A 246 24.28 24.36 -8.38
C GLU A 246 23.33 25.56 -8.63
N PRO A 247 23.84 26.80 -8.67
CA PRO A 247 22.99 27.97 -8.92
C PRO A 247 22.24 27.93 -10.25
N ASN A 248 22.84 27.32 -11.28
CA ASN A 248 22.27 27.17 -12.62
C ASN A 248 21.65 25.77 -12.83
N LEU A 249 21.03 25.23 -11.77
CA LEU A 249 20.39 23.92 -11.78
C LEU A 249 19.42 23.79 -12.94
N ARG A 250 19.58 22.77 -13.78
CA ARG A 250 18.67 22.46 -14.87
C ARG A 250 17.64 21.42 -14.43
N VAL A 251 16.47 21.45 -15.03
CA VAL A 251 15.40 20.47 -14.78
C VAL A 251 14.94 19.89 -16.09
N ARG A 252 15.26 18.62 -16.32
CA ARG A 252 14.85 17.89 -17.52
C ARG A 252 13.47 17.26 -17.34
N GLY A 253 12.61 17.38 -18.35
CA GLY A 253 11.29 16.73 -18.35
C GLY A 253 10.28 17.34 -17.37
N ALA A 254 10.53 18.54 -16.86
CA ALA A 254 9.54 19.25 -16.05
C ALA A 254 8.28 19.59 -16.86
N PRO A 255 7.11 19.70 -16.21
CA PRO A 255 5.93 20.29 -16.83
C PRO A 255 6.23 21.70 -17.34
N ARG A 256 5.84 21.99 -18.59
CA ARG A 256 6.16 23.27 -19.26
C ARG A 256 5.80 24.48 -18.39
N GLY A 257 6.78 25.37 -18.19
CA GLY A 257 6.65 26.56 -17.35
C GLY A 257 6.70 26.27 -15.85
N ARG A 258 7.11 25.07 -15.41
CA ARG A 258 7.15 24.67 -14.00
C ARG A 258 8.41 23.89 -13.62
N PRO A 259 9.58 24.54 -13.61
CA PRO A 259 10.82 23.91 -13.19
C PRO A 259 10.99 23.86 -11.66
N ASN A 260 9.89 23.95 -10.90
CA ASN A 260 9.94 23.86 -9.45
C ASN A 260 9.94 22.38 -9.04
N ILE A 261 11.00 21.96 -8.38
CA ILE A 261 11.16 20.59 -7.89
C ILE A 261 11.03 20.62 -6.38
N GLY A 262 10.07 19.86 -5.86
CA GLY A 262 10.02 19.56 -4.44
C GLY A 262 10.65 18.21 -4.14
N MET A 263 11.49 18.19 -3.12
CA MET A 263 12.17 17.01 -2.57
C MET A 263 11.76 16.86 -1.11
N PHE A 264 11.65 15.63 -0.63
CA PHE A 264 11.31 15.33 0.76
C PHE A 264 11.96 14.00 1.15
N PRO A 265 12.22 13.74 2.44
CA PRO A 265 12.73 12.45 2.89
C PRO A 265 11.84 11.30 2.40
N GLY A 266 12.43 10.36 1.68
CA GLY A 266 11.71 9.24 1.05
C GLY A 266 11.51 9.37 -0.46
N SER A 267 11.58 10.57 -1.04
CA SER A 267 11.41 10.76 -2.48
C SER A 267 12.59 10.18 -3.26
N ILE A 268 12.31 9.38 -4.29
CA ILE A 268 13.30 8.88 -5.25
C ILE A 268 13.58 9.96 -6.29
N VAL A 269 14.87 10.26 -6.50
CA VAL A 269 15.33 11.29 -7.43
C VAL A 269 16.40 10.74 -8.37
N ALA A 270 16.41 11.26 -9.60
CA ALA A 270 17.46 11.04 -10.58
C ALA A 270 18.17 12.36 -10.85
N LEU A 271 19.49 12.35 -10.71
CA LEU A 271 20.34 13.54 -10.72
C LEU A 271 21.48 13.35 -11.72
N LYS A 272 21.98 14.46 -12.27
CA LYS A 272 23.23 14.52 -13.01
C LYS A 272 24.14 15.58 -12.41
N GLY A 273 25.41 15.22 -12.32
CA GLY A 273 26.42 16.05 -11.70
C GLY A 273 27.70 15.28 -11.44
N ARG A 274 28.55 15.79 -10.56
CA ARG A 274 29.87 15.20 -10.29
C ARG A 274 30.29 15.32 -8.84
N ASN A 275 31.13 14.40 -8.39
CA ASN A 275 31.77 14.46 -7.09
C ASN A 275 33.28 14.65 -7.29
N GLY A 276 33.74 15.88 -7.51
CA GLY A 276 35.16 16.14 -7.82
C GLY A 276 36.11 16.02 -6.63
N GLY A 277 35.60 16.06 -5.40
CA GLY A 277 36.42 16.13 -4.17
C GLY A 277 36.17 15.03 -3.14
N GLY A 278 35.23 14.12 -3.39
CA GLY A 278 34.81 13.06 -2.46
C GLY A 278 33.85 13.50 -1.36
N GLU A 279 33.73 14.81 -1.07
CA GLU A 279 32.95 15.32 0.06
C GLU A 279 31.44 15.44 -0.21
N TYR A 280 31.05 15.80 -1.43
CA TYR A 280 29.66 16.01 -1.82
C TYR A 280 29.47 15.82 -3.32
N PHE A 281 28.24 15.48 -3.71
CA PHE A 281 27.84 15.40 -5.11
C PHE A 281 27.25 16.75 -5.56
N SER A 282 27.93 17.44 -6.48
CA SER A 282 27.48 18.70 -7.07
C SER A 282 26.46 18.41 -8.16
N VAL A 283 25.20 18.78 -7.94
CA VAL A 283 24.08 18.53 -8.85
C VAL A 283 23.89 19.73 -9.77
N ASN A 284 24.08 19.53 -11.07
CA ASN A 284 23.83 20.56 -12.08
C ASN A 284 22.53 20.34 -12.86
N GLU A 285 21.93 19.16 -12.75
CA GLU A 285 20.69 18.81 -13.45
C GLU A 285 19.89 17.78 -12.67
N ILE A 286 18.57 18.01 -12.57
CA ILE A 286 17.60 17.05 -12.02
C ILE A 286 16.75 16.52 -13.14
N LEU A 287 16.58 15.20 -13.19
CA LEU A 287 15.74 14.52 -14.15
C LEU A 287 14.39 14.28 -13.47
N SER A 288 13.33 14.85 -14.02
CA SER A 288 11.97 14.65 -13.50
C SER A 288 11.61 13.18 -13.63
N ILE A 289 10.91 12.62 -12.66
CA ILE A 289 10.40 11.26 -12.83
C ILE A 289 9.28 11.29 -13.89
N PRO A 290 9.37 10.45 -14.94
CA PRO A 290 8.31 10.29 -15.94
C PRO A 290 6.95 10.07 -15.28
N PRO A 291 5.90 10.82 -15.70
CA PRO A 291 4.56 10.59 -15.18
C PRO A 291 4.09 9.18 -15.54
N PRO A 292 3.25 8.56 -14.69
CA PRO A 292 2.60 7.30 -15.03
C PRO A 292 1.70 7.48 -16.27
N SER A 293 1.53 6.39 -17.02
CA SER A 293 0.68 6.39 -18.21
C SER A 293 -0.80 6.56 -17.83
N PRO A 294 -1.63 7.14 -18.69
CA PRO A 294 -3.06 7.25 -18.42
C PRO A 294 -3.74 5.88 -18.41
N ALA A 295 -4.70 5.64 -17.51
CA ALA A 295 -5.49 4.41 -17.47
C ALA A 295 -6.25 4.14 -18.79
N THR A 296 -6.66 5.20 -19.48
CA THR A 296 -7.41 5.09 -20.74
C THR A 296 -6.46 5.09 -21.94
N THR A 297 -5.93 3.93 -22.34
CA THR A 297 -5.41 3.77 -23.71
C THR A 297 -6.60 3.57 -24.65
N GLN A 298 -6.64 4.33 -25.74
CA GLN A 298 -7.78 4.47 -26.66
C GLN A 298 -8.23 3.18 -27.39
N VAL A 299 -7.62 2.03 -27.10
CA VAL A 299 -7.68 0.85 -27.97
C VAL A 299 -8.88 -0.06 -27.70
N ASP A 300 -9.48 -0.02 -26.50
CA ASP A 300 -10.51 -1.03 -26.11
C ASP A 300 -11.96 -0.53 -26.05
N ARG A 301 -12.24 0.75 -26.31
CA ARG A 301 -13.62 1.28 -26.32
C ARG A 301 -14.18 1.51 -27.73
N GLN A 302 -14.03 0.52 -28.62
CA GLN A 302 -14.96 0.34 -29.75
C GLN A 302 -16.26 -0.31 -29.25
N VAL A 303 -16.99 0.36 -28.35
CA VAL A 303 -18.35 -0.06 -28.01
C VAL A 303 -19.27 1.10 -28.34
N LYS A 304 -20.18 0.87 -29.29
CA LYS A 304 -21.39 1.66 -29.49
C LYS A 304 -22.24 1.57 -28.21
N ALA A 305 -21.85 2.28 -27.16
CA ALA A 305 -22.67 2.47 -25.98
C ALA A 305 -23.41 3.79 -26.12
N GLU A 306 -24.73 3.76 -25.90
CA GLU A 306 -25.54 4.96 -25.69
C GLU A 306 -24.88 5.78 -24.55
N PRO A 307 -24.54 7.07 -24.75
CA PRO A 307 -23.78 7.88 -23.78
C PRO A 307 -24.39 7.89 -22.36
N SER A 308 -25.70 7.66 -22.24
CA SER A 308 -26.40 7.69 -20.95
C SER A 308 -26.29 6.40 -20.12
N ALA A 309 -26.01 5.25 -20.74
CA ALA A 309 -26.11 3.95 -20.07
C ALA A 309 -25.05 3.75 -18.98
N ASP A 310 -23.82 4.20 -19.23
CA ASP A 310 -22.67 4.05 -18.32
C ASP A 310 -22.45 5.27 -17.41
N SER A 311 -23.31 6.29 -17.51
CA SER A 311 -23.22 7.48 -16.66
C SER A 311 -23.42 7.14 -15.19
N PHE A 312 -22.76 7.87 -14.29
CA PHE A 312 -23.01 7.72 -12.85
C PHE A 312 -22.73 9.02 -12.10
N SER A 313 -23.34 9.10 -10.92
CA SER A 313 -23.10 10.11 -9.90
C SER A 313 -22.54 9.43 -8.65
N MET A 314 -21.54 10.06 -8.05
CA MET A 314 -20.88 9.55 -6.87
C MET A 314 -20.64 10.65 -5.85
N MET A 315 -21.01 10.40 -4.60
CA MET A 315 -20.70 11.29 -3.49
C MET A 315 -19.49 10.77 -2.73
N VAL A 316 -18.52 11.63 -2.45
CA VAL A 316 -17.31 11.31 -1.68
C VAL A 316 -17.30 12.14 -0.40
N ALA A 317 -17.27 11.47 0.74
CA ALA A 317 -17.18 12.09 2.05
C ALA A 317 -16.07 11.43 2.88
N CYS A 318 -15.33 12.23 3.64
CA CYS A 318 -14.19 11.74 4.42
C CYS A 318 -14.33 12.17 5.87
N GLY A 319 -14.08 11.24 6.79
CA GLY A 319 -14.12 11.48 8.23
C GLY A 319 -13.02 12.46 8.69
N PRO A 320 -13.07 12.93 9.94
CA PRO A 320 -13.99 12.47 10.99
C PRO A 320 -15.44 12.89 10.73
N PHE A 321 -16.39 12.11 11.24
CA PHE A 321 -17.83 12.37 11.11
C PHE A 321 -18.49 12.93 12.39
N SER A 322 -17.69 13.22 13.42
CA SER A 322 -18.05 13.98 14.61
C SER A 322 -16.97 15.02 14.88
N PRO A 323 -17.30 16.24 15.35
CA PRO A 323 -16.30 17.17 15.86
C PRO A 323 -15.64 16.60 17.13
N ASP A 324 -14.47 17.11 17.52
CA ASP A 324 -13.78 16.65 18.73
C ASP A 324 -14.48 17.08 20.04
N SER A 325 -15.46 17.99 19.94
CA SER A 325 -16.22 18.51 21.08
C SER A 325 -17.31 17.57 21.59
N ASP A 326 -17.77 16.62 20.77
CA ASP A 326 -18.90 15.76 21.08
C ASP A 326 -18.95 14.50 20.21
N LEU A 327 -19.71 13.50 20.67
CA LEU A 327 -20.00 12.26 19.94
C LEU A 327 -21.46 12.21 19.44
N GLU A 328 -22.05 13.35 19.05
CA GLU A 328 -23.42 13.40 18.54
C GLU A 328 -23.52 13.07 17.04
N PHE A 329 -22.37 13.04 16.35
CA PHE A 329 -22.25 12.74 14.92
C PHE A 329 -23.17 13.59 14.04
N LYS A 330 -23.31 14.89 14.35
CA LYS A 330 -24.11 15.82 13.53
C LYS A 330 -23.67 15.84 12.05
N PRO A 331 -22.36 15.91 11.72
CA PRO A 331 -21.92 15.85 10.32
C PRO A 331 -22.37 14.58 9.58
N TRP A 332 -22.36 13.43 10.25
CA TRP A 332 -22.87 12.17 9.69
C TRP A 332 -24.36 12.25 9.36
N LYS A 333 -25.19 12.75 10.29
CA LYS A 333 -26.64 12.88 10.08
C LYS A 333 -26.96 13.78 8.89
N THR A 334 -26.31 14.94 8.80
CA THR A 334 -26.44 15.85 7.65
C THR A 334 -25.99 15.19 6.35
N LEU A 335 -24.89 14.44 6.36
CA LEU A 335 -24.45 13.66 5.21
C LEU A 335 -25.49 12.61 4.78
N MET A 336 -26.08 11.86 5.71
CA MET A 336 -27.13 10.87 5.38
C MET A 336 -28.35 11.54 4.75
N GLU A 337 -28.81 12.68 5.29
CA GLU A 337 -29.90 13.48 4.68
C GLU A 337 -29.53 13.95 3.27
N ARG A 338 -28.29 14.40 3.07
CA ARG A 338 -27.78 14.82 1.76
C ARG A 338 -27.77 13.65 0.77
N ILE A 339 -27.32 12.46 1.17
CA ILE A 339 -27.33 11.27 0.32
C ILE A 339 -28.77 10.87 -0.02
N ARG A 340 -29.69 10.84 0.96
CA ARG A 340 -31.11 10.54 0.74
C ARG A 340 -31.76 11.50 -0.27
N THR A 341 -31.38 12.77 -0.22
CA THR A 341 -31.95 13.82 -1.10
C THR A 341 -31.34 13.78 -2.50
N SER A 342 -30.01 13.68 -2.59
CA SER A 342 -29.28 13.69 -3.88
C SER A 342 -29.36 12.37 -4.64
N ARG A 343 -29.61 11.25 -3.94
CA ARG A 343 -29.74 9.89 -4.49
C ARG A 343 -28.60 9.51 -5.45
N PRO A 344 -27.33 9.60 -5.02
CA PRO A 344 -26.21 9.27 -5.88
C PRO A 344 -26.23 7.77 -6.23
N ASP A 345 -25.65 7.41 -7.37
CA ASP A 345 -25.48 6.00 -7.75
C ASP A 345 -24.44 5.30 -6.84
N VAL A 346 -23.43 6.05 -6.37
CA VAL A 346 -22.39 5.57 -5.46
C VAL A 346 -22.17 6.56 -4.31
N ALA A 347 -21.95 6.06 -3.09
CA ALA A 347 -21.44 6.85 -1.96
C ALA A 347 -20.12 6.23 -1.46
N LEU A 348 -19.02 6.95 -1.61
CA LEU A 348 -17.71 6.58 -1.03
C LEU A 348 -17.53 7.32 0.29
N LEU A 349 -17.46 6.54 1.36
CA LEU A 349 -17.27 7.01 2.71
C LEU A 349 -15.90 6.55 3.19
N VAL A 350 -15.02 7.51 3.45
CA VAL A 350 -13.65 7.28 3.91
C VAL A 350 -13.59 7.58 5.40
N GLY A 351 -13.01 6.68 6.19
CA GLY A 351 -12.84 6.85 7.63
C GLY A 351 -11.95 8.05 8.01
N PRO A 352 -11.78 8.30 9.32
CA PRO A 352 -12.28 7.48 10.42
C PRO A 352 -13.78 7.69 10.67
N PHE A 353 -14.48 6.60 10.98
CA PHE A 353 -15.88 6.57 11.40
C PHE A 353 -15.97 6.80 12.91
N VAL A 354 -15.41 5.88 13.70
CA VAL A 354 -15.20 6.07 15.15
C VAL A 354 -13.71 6.37 15.36
N ASP A 355 -13.40 7.65 15.52
CA ASP A 355 -12.03 8.15 15.51
C ASP A 355 -11.32 7.89 16.84
N SER A 356 -10.29 7.04 16.82
CA SER A 356 -9.42 6.76 17.96
C SER A 356 -8.63 7.99 18.44
N GLY A 357 -8.53 9.02 17.62
CA GLY A 357 -7.93 10.31 17.95
C GLY A 357 -8.92 11.29 18.60
N HIS A 358 -10.23 11.01 18.63
CA HIS A 358 -11.22 11.84 19.31
C HIS A 358 -10.94 11.88 20.82
N THR A 359 -11.00 13.05 21.44
CA THR A 359 -10.63 13.27 22.85
C THR A 359 -11.31 12.27 23.79
N SER A 360 -12.64 12.16 23.80
CA SER A 360 -13.39 11.22 24.65
C SER A 360 -13.04 9.75 24.42
N ILE A 361 -12.87 9.31 23.15
CA ILE A 361 -12.49 7.93 22.83
C ILE A 361 -11.08 7.64 23.34
N LYS A 362 -10.15 8.57 23.12
CA LYS A 362 -8.75 8.44 23.52
C LYS A 362 -8.56 8.40 25.03
N THR A 363 -9.34 9.17 25.79
CA THR A 363 -9.28 9.19 27.26
C THR A 363 -10.13 8.11 27.92
N GLY A 364 -10.98 7.41 27.15
CA GLY A 364 -11.95 6.46 27.69
C GLY A 364 -13.11 7.14 28.44
N ASP A 365 -13.39 8.40 28.14
CA ASP A 365 -14.53 9.16 28.68
C ASP A 365 -15.79 8.87 27.84
N VAL A 366 -16.13 7.59 27.75
CA VAL A 366 -17.26 7.06 26.98
C VAL A 366 -17.86 5.85 27.70
N ASP A 367 -19.19 5.74 27.66
CA ASP A 367 -19.93 4.65 28.31
C ASP A 367 -20.26 3.47 27.35
N GLU A 368 -19.83 3.56 26.09
CA GLU A 368 -20.08 2.58 25.03
C GLU A 368 -18.75 2.14 24.39
N PHE A 369 -18.66 0.87 23.96
CA PHE A 369 -17.54 0.39 23.16
C PHE A 369 -17.57 0.99 21.74
N PRO A 370 -16.42 1.17 21.07
CA PRO A 370 -16.37 1.68 19.70
C PRO A 370 -17.27 0.93 18.72
N GLU A 371 -17.39 -0.39 18.84
CA GLU A 371 -18.24 -1.23 18.01
C GLU A 371 -19.73 -0.95 18.24
N GLU A 372 -20.14 -0.64 19.46
CA GLU A 372 -21.52 -0.27 19.81
C GLU A 372 -21.87 1.10 19.24
N ILE A 373 -20.96 2.07 19.35
CA ILE A 373 -21.09 3.39 18.72
C ILE A 373 -21.20 3.23 17.19
N PHE A 374 -20.37 2.38 16.60
CA PHE A 374 -20.38 2.14 15.16
C PHE A 374 -21.71 1.52 14.70
N ALA A 375 -22.19 0.50 15.40
CA ALA A 375 -23.45 -0.17 15.09
C ALA A 375 -24.63 0.81 15.17
N ARG A 376 -24.69 1.60 16.25
CA ARG A 376 -25.76 2.56 16.51
C ARG A 376 -25.79 3.72 15.52
N VAL A 377 -24.62 4.26 15.15
CA VAL A 377 -24.53 5.47 14.32
C VAL A 377 -24.42 5.15 12.84
N PHE A 378 -23.58 4.21 12.45
CA PHE A 378 -23.25 3.98 11.04
C PHE A 378 -23.97 2.77 10.47
N ALA A 379 -23.93 1.61 11.15
CA ALA A 379 -24.48 0.38 10.59
C ALA A 379 -25.99 0.44 10.37
N GLN A 380 -26.73 0.96 11.37
CA GLN A 380 -28.18 1.13 11.25
C GLN A 380 -28.53 2.12 10.13
N ASP A 381 -27.91 3.30 10.09
CA ASP A 381 -28.18 4.31 9.07
C ASP A 381 -27.89 3.82 7.65
N LEU A 382 -26.83 3.03 7.46
CA LEU A 382 -26.47 2.43 6.18
C LEU A 382 -27.44 1.32 5.75
N THR A 383 -27.96 0.55 6.71
CA THR A 383 -28.98 -0.48 6.47
C THR A 383 -30.32 0.18 6.10
N ASP A 384 -30.70 1.24 6.80
CA ASP A 384 -31.89 2.03 6.50
C ASP A 384 -31.75 2.74 5.14
N LEU A 385 -30.56 3.24 4.83
CA LEU A 385 -30.25 3.84 3.53
C LEU A 385 -30.42 2.83 2.40
N HIS A 386 -29.98 1.58 2.56
CA HIS A 386 -30.20 0.52 1.57
C HIS A 386 -31.69 0.26 1.33
N SER A 387 -32.48 0.24 2.39
CA SER A 387 -33.94 0.08 2.30
C SER A 387 -34.60 1.27 1.58
N TYR A 388 -34.09 2.49 1.78
CA TYR A 388 -34.60 3.70 1.15
C TYR A 388 -34.11 3.90 -0.31
N LEU A 389 -32.85 3.55 -0.59
CA LEU A 389 -32.16 3.67 -1.89
C LEU A 389 -31.51 2.33 -2.28
N PRO A 390 -32.29 1.35 -2.74
CA PRO A 390 -31.77 0.01 -3.07
C PRO A 390 -30.82 -0.01 -4.28
N SER A 391 -30.73 1.07 -5.05
CA SER A 391 -29.81 1.18 -6.19
C SER A 391 -28.44 1.79 -5.84
N THR A 392 -28.36 2.54 -4.73
CA THR A 392 -27.12 3.22 -4.32
C THR A 392 -26.13 2.20 -3.77
N LEU A 393 -24.92 2.17 -4.35
CA LEU A 393 -23.78 1.40 -3.86
C LEU A 393 -23.02 2.23 -2.82
N VAL A 394 -22.78 1.69 -1.64
CA VAL A 394 -21.96 2.33 -0.60
C VAL A 394 -20.60 1.64 -0.53
N LEU A 395 -19.52 2.40 -0.63
CA LEU A 395 -18.15 1.94 -0.45
C LEU A 395 -17.62 2.48 0.87
N LEU A 396 -17.18 1.60 1.78
CA LEU A 396 -16.56 1.97 3.05
C LEU A 396 -15.06 1.68 3.02
N LEU A 397 -14.26 2.74 3.09
CA LEU A 397 -12.80 2.66 3.17
C LEU A 397 -12.34 3.02 4.59
N PRO A 398 -11.60 2.15 5.30
CA PRO A 398 -11.18 2.42 6.67
C PRO A 398 -10.08 3.47 6.76
N SER A 399 -9.86 3.94 7.98
CA SER A 399 -8.68 4.65 8.41
C SER A 399 -7.94 3.85 9.48
N VAL A 400 -6.63 4.04 9.57
CA VAL A 400 -5.82 3.50 10.69
C VAL A 400 -6.22 4.09 12.05
N ARG A 401 -7.04 5.14 12.03
CA ARG A 401 -7.67 5.76 13.19
C ARG A 401 -9.08 5.21 13.50
N ASP A 402 -9.58 4.23 12.77
CA ASP A 402 -10.85 3.58 13.13
C ASP A 402 -10.67 2.71 14.38
N ALA A 403 -11.28 3.12 15.49
CA ALA A 403 -11.22 2.42 16.76
C ALA A 403 -11.85 1.02 16.71
N VAL A 404 -12.76 0.78 15.75
CA VAL A 404 -13.38 -0.53 15.49
C VAL A 404 -12.50 -1.49 14.68
N HIS A 405 -11.38 -1.00 14.13
CA HIS A 405 -10.56 -1.78 13.22
C HIS A 405 -9.38 -2.43 13.97
N SER A 406 -9.30 -3.76 13.92
CA SER A 406 -8.17 -4.50 14.55
C SER A 406 -6.83 -4.26 13.85
N HIS A 407 -6.79 -4.21 12.52
CA HIS A 407 -5.58 -3.87 11.74
C HIS A 407 -5.33 -2.35 11.81
N VAL A 408 -4.34 -1.90 12.59
CA VAL A 408 -4.09 -0.47 12.90
C VAL A 408 -2.83 0.11 12.23
N VAL A 409 -2.39 -0.50 11.13
CA VAL A 409 -1.25 -0.03 10.32
C VAL A 409 -1.66 0.23 8.88
N TYR A 410 -0.86 1.05 8.21
CA TYR A 410 -0.99 1.37 6.80
C TYR A 410 0.12 0.68 6.01
N PRO A 411 -0.18 0.02 4.87
CA PRO A 411 -1.50 -0.18 4.26
C PRO A 411 -2.42 -1.09 5.08
N GLN A 412 -3.72 -0.82 5.08
CA GLN A 412 -4.70 -1.46 5.96
C GLN A 412 -5.66 -2.36 5.16
N GLY A 413 -6.05 -3.48 5.76
CA GLY A 413 -7.15 -4.32 5.25
C GLY A 413 -8.51 -3.62 5.32
N ALA A 414 -9.53 -4.20 4.67
CA ALA A 414 -10.89 -3.70 4.74
C ALA A 414 -11.52 -3.94 6.12
N LEU A 415 -12.52 -3.11 6.47
CA LEU A 415 -13.39 -3.35 7.63
C LEU A 415 -14.04 -4.74 7.55
N ARG A 416 -14.32 -5.33 8.71
CA ARG A 416 -14.96 -6.64 8.77
C ARG A 416 -16.40 -6.54 8.28
N GLY A 417 -16.81 -7.43 7.38
CA GLY A 417 -18.12 -7.36 6.73
C GLY A 417 -19.32 -7.41 7.69
N HIS A 418 -19.19 -8.11 8.83
CA HIS A 418 -20.26 -8.19 9.83
C HIS A 418 -20.55 -6.87 10.56
N LEU A 419 -19.73 -5.82 10.37
CA LEU A 419 -20.03 -4.50 10.93
C LEU A 419 -21.25 -3.85 10.25
N VAL A 420 -21.54 -4.20 9.00
CA VAL A 420 -22.73 -3.72 8.27
C VAL A 420 -23.27 -4.85 7.39
N GLU A 421 -24.41 -5.41 7.75
CA GLU A 421 -25.03 -6.52 7.02
C GLU A 421 -25.96 -6.01 5.90
N SER A 422 -25.37 -5.51 4.81
CA SER A 422 -26.11 -5.03 3.64
C SER A 422 -25.43 -5.38 2.33
N ALA A 423 -26.18 -5.91 1.36
CA ALA A 423 -25.66 -6.31 0.05
C ALA A 423 -25.13 -5.12 -0.79
N ASN A 424 -25.60 -3.92 -0.50
CA ASN A 424 -25.17 -2.68 -1.18
C ASN A 424 -23.99 -1.99 -0.50
N VAL A 425 -23.51 -2.51 0.63
CA VAL A 425 -22.35 -1.94 1.34
C VAL A 425 -21.15 -2.81 1.05
N ARG A 426 -20.10 -2.22 0.47
CA ARG A 426 -18.85 -2.90 0.16
C ARG A 426 -17.74 -2.30 1.00
N MET A 427 -17.14 -3.14 1.84
CA MET A 427 -15.91 -2.81 2.56
C MET A 427 -14.73 -2.92 1.60
N ILE A 428 -13.90 -1.89 1.50
CA ILE A 428 -12.69 -1.85 0.66
C ILE A 428 -11.46 -1.54 1.52
N PRO A 429 -10.24 -1.95 1.11
CA PRO A 429 -9.03 -1.71 1.90
C PRO A 429 -8.58 -0.24 1.86
N ASN A 430 -7.51 0.09 2.58
CA ASN A 430 -6.90 1.43 2.57
C ASN A 430 -5.38 1.36 2.32
N PRO A 431 -4.87 1.90 1.20
CA PRO A 431 -5.61 2.48 0.10
C PRO A 431 -6.35 1.40 -0.71
N ALA A 432 -7.19 1.83 -1.65
CA ALA A 432 -7.88 0.95 -2.59
C ALA A 432 -7.89 1.53 -4.01
N HIS A 433 -7.91 0.62 -4.98
CA HIS A 433 -8.17 0.87 -6.38
C HIS A 433 -9.41 0.11 -6.81
N PHE A 434 -10.31 0.79 -7.50
CA PHE A 434 -11.51 0.19 -8.04
C PHE A 434 -11.95 0.90 -9.30
N THR A 435 -12.85 0.27 -10.04
CA THR A 435 -13.51 0.87 -11.19
C THR A 435 -15.00 1.00 -10.94
N ILE A 436 -15.59 2.09 -11.45
CA ILE A 436 -17.04 2.26 -11.58
C ILE A 436 -17.32 2.54 -13.04
N ASN A 437 -18.04 1.65 -13.72
CA ASN A 437 -18.34 1.76 -15.16
C ASN A 437 -17.08 2.06 -16.01
N GLY A 438 -15.95 1.44 -15.64
CA GLY A 438 -14.66 1.60 -16.31
C GLY A 438 -13.90 2.89 -16.00
N VAL A 439 -14.40 3.78 -15.12
CA VAL A 439 -13.61 4.89 -14.58
C VAL A 439 -12.79 4.38 -13.40
N THR A 440 -11.47 4.57 -13.44
CA THR A 440 -10.55 4.08 -12.42
C THR A 440 -10.38 5.08 -11.28
N PHE A 441 -10.46 4.59 -10.04
CA PHE A 441 -10.30 5.36 -8.81
C PHE A 441 -9.12 4.83 -8.00
N GLY A 442 -8.33 5.74 -7.44
CA GLY A 442 -7.36 5.44 -6.37
C GLY A 442 -7.71 6.27 -5.14
N VAL A 443 -7.86 5.64 -3.98
CA VAL A 443 -8.33 6.29 -2.75
C VAL A 443 -7.47 5.90 -1.56
N SER A 444 -7.12 6.85 -0.71
CA SER A 444 -6.45 6.63 0.58
C SER A 444 -7.11 7.48 1.65
N SER A 445 -7.11 7.03 2.91
CA SER A 445 -7.59 7.83 4.05
C SER A 445 -6.50 8.70 4.69
N VAL A 446 -5.24 8.48 4.34
CA VAL A 446 -4.08 9.13 4.99
C VAL A 446 -3.87 10.53 4.42
N ASP A 447 -3.62 11.52 5.30
CA ASP A 447 -3.31 12.91 4.92
C ASP A 447 -1.86 13.06 4.41
N SER A 448 -1.53 12.29 3.36
CA SER A 448 -0.20 12.26 2.77
C SER A 448 0.22 13.59 2.17
N LEU A 449 -0.74 14.39 1.69
CA LEU A 449 -0.47 15.74 1.17
C LEU A 449 0.11 16.65 2.26
N PHE A 450 -0.46 16.62 3.47
CA PHE A 450 0.05 17.37 4.60
C PHE A 450 1.44 16.89 5.01
N HIS A 451 1.65 15.57 5.09
CA HIS A 451 2.94 14.99 5.47
C HIS A 451 4.05 15.33 4.46
N VAL A 452 3.78 15.20 3.16
CA VAL A 452 4.72 15.58 2.10
C VAL A 452 5.04 17.07 2.18
N LYS A 453 4.02 17.94 2.22
CA LYS A 453 4.23 19.40 2.24
C LYS A 453 5.07 19.87 3.43
N LYS A 454 4.91 19.22 4.58
CA LYS A 454 5.58 19.53 5.83
C LYS A 454 7.09 19.31 5.75
N GLU A 455 7.49 18.25 5.07
CA GLU A 455 8.88 17.82 4.88
C GLU A 455 9.51 18.34 3.58
N GLU A 456 8.70 18.93 2.70
CA GLU A 456 9.14 19.37 1.38
C GLU A 456 10.12 20.55 1.43
N TYR A 457 11.26 20.36 0.78
CA TYR A 457 12.15 21.42 0.32
C TYR A 457 11.95 21.64 -1.19
N THR A 458 11.65 22.87 -1.60
CA THR A 458 11.43 23.23 -3.01
C THR A 458 12.60 24.04 -3.57
N LYS A 459 13.07 23.68 -4.77
CA LYS A 459 14.08 24.43 -5.53
C LYS A 459 13.58 24.69 -6.95
N SER A 460 13.76 25.90 -7.44
CA SER A 460 13.53 26.25 -8.84
C SER A 460 14.80 26.01 -9.65
N GLY A 461 14.66 25.48 -10.86
CA GLY A 461 15.74 25.39 -11.84
C GLY A 461 15.38 25.98 -13.20
N ILE A 462 16.26 25.76 -14.18
CA ILE A 462 16.08 26.13 -15.58
C ILE A 462 15.47 24.94 -16.31
N GLU A 463 14.26 25.12 -16.84
CA GLU A 463 13.56 24.09 -17.61
C GLU A 463 14.32 23.73 -18.90
N ILE A 464 14.57 22.44 -19.10
CA ILE A 464 15.11 21.88 -20.34
C ILE A 464 14.25 20.68 -20.76
N GLU A 465 14.05 20.49 -22.06
CA GLU A 465 13.27 19.36 -22.61
C GLU A 465 11.93 19.14 -21.84
N PRO A 466 11.03 20.14 -21.78
CA PRO A 466 9.81 20.03 -20.99
C PRO A 466 8.92 18.90 -21.51
N THR A 467 8.12 18.32 -20.61
CA THR A 467 7.16 17.27 -20.97
C THR A 467 6.11 17.80 -21.96
N THR A 468 5.58 16.91 -22.77
CA THR A 468 4.54 17.22 -23.77
C THR A 468 3.16 17.39 -23.15
N VAL A 469 2.95 16.92 -21.93
CA VAL A 469 1.70 17.10 -21.18
C VAL A 469 1.55 18.58 -20.79
N PRO A 470 0.51 19.29 -21.29
CA PRO A 470 0.30 20.69 -20.96
C PRO A 470 0.05 20.88 -19.46
N ALA A 471 0.68 21.90 -18.88
CA ALA A 471 0.48 22.26 -17.49
C ALA A 471 -0.84 23.06 -17.34
N GLU A 472 -1.93 22.43 -16.88
CA GLU A 472 -3.24 23.11 -16.76
C GLU A 472 -3.37 24.08 -15.56
N SER A 473 -2.46 23.98 -14.60
CA SER A 473 -2.37 24.83 -13.40
C SER A 473 -1.16 25.81 -13.42
N SER A 474 -1.09 26.74 -12.48
CA SER A 474 0.05 27.65 -12.36
C SER A 474 1.28 26.96 -11.74
N SER A 475 2.48 27.51 -11.96
CA SER A 475 3.72 27.09 -11.29
C SER A 475 3.70 27.27 -9.77
N THR A 476 2.77 28.10 -9.28
CA THR A 476 2.53 28.41 -7.87
C THR A 476 1.44 27.53 -7.23
N ASP A 477 0.81 26.64 -7.98
CA ASP A 477 -0.24 25.77 -7.46
C ASP A 477 0.34 24.63 -6.62
N VAL A 478 0.56 24.93 -5.35
CA VAL A 478 1.12 24.01 -4.35
C VAL A 478 0.36 22.68 -4.31
N MET A 479 -0.97 22.70 -4.35
CA MET A 479 -1.77 21.47 -4.24
C MET A 479 -1.65 20.57 -5.47
N SER A 480 -1.60 21.16 -6.66
CA SER A 480 -1.28 20.42 -7.89
C SER A 480 0.10 19.76 -7.80
N ASN A 481 1.10 20.48 -7.25
CA ASN A 481 2.46 19.96 -7.13
C ASN A 481 2.56 18.82 -6.11
N LEU A 482 1.86 18.91 -4.97
CA LEU A 482 1.80 17.81 -4.00
C LEU A 482 1.16 16.55 -4.60
N CYS A 483 0.05 16.70 -5.33
CA CYS A 483 -0.58 15.57 -6.03
C CYS A 483 0.36 14.97 -7.08
N ARG A 484 1.10 15.79 -7.82
CA ARG A 484 2.11 15.33 -8.79
C ARG A 484 3.25 14.59 -8.09
N GLN A 485 3.67 15.03 -6.91
CA GLN A 485 4.67 14.30 -6.11
C GLN A 485 4.18 12.90 -5.75
N LEU A 486 2.93 12.75 -5.32
CA LEU A 486 2.36 11.42 -5.05
C LEU A 486 2.35 10.54 -6.32
N LEU A 487 1.86 11.08 -7.45
CA LEU A 487 1.78 10.38 -8.73
C LEU A 487 3.15 9.95 -9.27
N SER A 488 4.10 10.89 -9.32
CA SER A 488 5.49 10.65 -9.76
C SER A 488 6.21 9.65 -8.85
N GLN A 489 5.94 9.67 -7.55
CA GLN A 489 6.50 8.73 -6.58
C GLN A 489 5.71 7.41 -6.49
N ARG A 490 4.66 7.26 -7.30
CA ARG A 490 3.81 6.06 -7.47
C ARG A 490 3.26 5.48 -6.18
N SER A 491 3.14 6.29 -5.13
CA SER A 491 2.79 5.83 -3.79
C SER A 491 1.86 6.81 -3.12
N PHE A 492 0.82 6.28 -2.48
CA PHE A 492 -0.07 7.05 -1.62
C PHE A 492 0.66 7.57 -0.39
N TYR A 493 1.78 6.97 0.01
CA TYR A 493 2.60 7.43 1.13
C TYR A 493 4.10 7.34 0.79
N PRO A 494 4.66 8.34 0.08
CA PRO A 494 6.04 8.30 -0.36
C PRO A 494 7.04 8.78 0.71
N VAL A 495 6.58 9.51 1.73
CA VAL A 495 7.43 10.10 2.78
C VAL A 495 8.01 8.99 3.64
N PHE A 496 9.31 9.02 3.87
CA PHE A 496 9.99 8.05 4.71
C PHE A 496 11.26 8.65 5.37
N PRO A 497 11.42 8.52 6.70
CA PRO A 497 10.46 7.95 7.65
C PRO A 497 9.19 8.80 7.77
N THR A 498 8.12 8.25 8.36
CA THR A 498 6.95 9.04 8.76
C THR A 498 7.41 10.21 9.65
N PRO A 499 6.96 11.46 9.42
CA PRO A 499 7.40 12.58 10.24
C PRO A 499 7.03 12.37 11.71
N MET A 500 8.01 12.55 12.61
CA MET A 500 7.88 12.14 14.01
C MET A 500 6.69 12.78 14.74
N ASP A 501 6.35 14.03 14.41
CA ASP A 501 5.29 14.76 15.10
C ASP A 501 3.87 14.42 14.61
N VAL A 502 3.75 13.72 13.47
CA VAL A 502 2.49 13.14 12.94
C VAL A 502 2.55 11.61 12.87
N ALA A 503 3.57 11.00 13.48
CA ALA A 503 3.73 9.54 13.47
C ALA A 503 2.57 8.81 14.14
N HIS A 504 1.88 9.47 15.08
CA HIS A 504 0.67 8.95 15.71
C HIS A 504 -0.56 8.95 14.78
N GLU A 505 -0.50 9.64 13.64
CA GLU A 505 -1.59 9.67 12.65
C GLU A 505 -1.47 8.52 11.62
N VAL A 506 -0.29 7.93 11.46
CA VAL A 506 -0.05 6.85 10.49
C VAL A 506 1.06 5.89 10.95
N ASN A 507 0.65 4.67 11.31
CA ASN A 507 1.58 3.58 11.60
C ASN A 507 1.95 2.89 10.28
N LEU A 508 3.11 3.22 9.71
CA LEU A 508 3.52 2.70 8.40
C LEU A 508 4.21 1.32 8.53
N ASP A 509 3.64 0.29 7.90
CA ASP A 509 4.30 -1.00 7.67
C ASP A 509 5.03 -0.96 6.33
N VAL A 510 6.36 -0.84 6.39
CA VAL A 510 7.19 -0.66 5.20
C VAL A 510 7.32 -1.95 4.41
N SER A 511 7.22 -3.09 5.09
CA SER A 511 7.32 -4.43 4.47
C SER A 511 6.17 -4.72 3.50
N HIS A 512 5.07 -3.96 3.59
CA HIS A 512 3.89 -4.07 2.72
C HIS A 512 3.64 -2.80 1.89
N LEU A 513 4.65 -1.93 1.73
CA LEU A 513 4.52 -0.65 1.02
C LEU A 513 4.11 -0.81 -0.46
N SER A 514 4.28 -1.98 -1.07
CA SER A 514 3.73 -2.29 -2.41
C SER A 514 2.22 -2.10 -2.46
N ALA A 515 1.52 -2.37 -1.36
CA ALA A 515 0.09 -2.19 -1.21
C ALA A 515 -0.29 -0.70 -1.01
N ALA A 516 0.68 0.20 -0.88
CA ALA A 516 0.49 1.66 -0.89
C ALA A 516 0.68 2.28 -2.28
N ARG A 517 0.87 1.48 -3.34
CA ARG A 517 1.07 1.97 -4.71
C ARG A 517 -0.16 2.73 -5.21
N ILE A 518 0.04 3.80 -5.99
CA ILE A 518 -1.06 4.55 -6.66
C ILE A 518 -1.38 3.98 -8.04
N THR A 519 -0.36 3.48 -8.73
CA THR A 519 -0.49 2.97 -10.09
C THR A 519 -0.96 1.52 -10.09
N THR A 520 -1.88 1.19 -10.98
CA THR A 520 -2.28 -0.20 -11.25
C THR A 520 -1.67 -0.70 -12.55
N GLU A 521 -1.66 -2.02 -12.74
CA GLU A 521 -1.24 -2.63 -14.00
C GLU A 521 -2.42 -2.67 -14.97
N SER A 522 -2.22 -2.19 -16.19
CA SER A 522 -3.19 -2.30 -17.28
C SER A 522 -3.17 -3.71 -17.88
N ALA A 523 -4.14 -4.02 -18.76
CA ALA A 523 -4.16 -5.28 -19.50
C ALA A 523 -2.90 -5.51 -20.37
N SER A 524 -2.16 -4.45 -20.72
CA SER A 524 -0.90 -4.53 -21.47
C SER A 524 0.35 -4.69 -20.59
N GLY A 525 0.18 -4.75 -19.26
CA GLY A 525 1.29 -4.79 -18.30
C GLY A 525 1.92 -3.43 -18.01
N GLU A 526 1.29 -2.33 -18.44
CA GLU A 526 1.79 -0.98 -18.20
C GLU A 526 1.27 -0.43 -16.89
N LEU A 527 2.13 0.25 -16.12
CA LEU A 527 1.72 0.93 -14.90
C LEU A 527 1.00 2.23 -15.23
N VAL A 528 -0.28 2.29 -14.89
CA VAL A 528 -1.18 3.40 -15.19
C VAL A 528 -1.61 4.13 -13.92
N ALA A 529 -1.81 5.44 -14.02
CA ALA A 529 -2.44 6.24 -12.97
C ALA A 529 -3.97 6.16 -13.04
N PRO A 530 -4.66 6.30 -11.90
CA PRO A 530 -6.12 6.35 -11.88
C PRO A 530 -6.65 7.59 -12.59
N ASP A 531 -7.86 7.50 -13.15
CA ASP A 531 -8.59 8.64 -13.71
C ASP A 531 -8.95 9.64 -12.59
N VAL A 532 -9.29 9.13 -11.40
CA VAL A 532 -9.64 9.92 -10.22
C VAL A 532 -8.80 9.51 -9.02
N LEU A 533 -8.11 10.45 -8.40
CA LEU A 533 -7.32 10.24 -7.18
C LEU A 533 -7.97 10.98 -6.00
N VAL A 534 -8.47 10.24 -5.01
CA VAL A 534 -9.05 10.81 -3.79
C VAL A 534 -8.00 10.79 -2.68
N VAL A 535 -7.55 11.98 -2.27
CA VAL A 535 -6.50 12.21 -1.27
C VAL A 535 -6.99 13.25 -0.25
N PRO A 536 -7.79 12.82 0.74
CA PRO A 536 -8.33 13.69 1.77
C PRO A 536 -7.21 14.35 2.56
N SER A 537 -7.38 15.64 2.86
CA SER A 537 -6.40 16.40 3.60
C SER A 537 -7.04 17.50 4.42
N ARG A 538 -6.38 17.85 5.54
CA ARG A 538 -6.75 19.02 6.35
C ARG A 538 -6.62 20.35 5.61
N TYR A 539 -5.97 20.40 4.45
CA TYR A 539 -6.00 21.56 3.58
C TYR A 539 -7.42 21.90 3.10
N LYS A 540 -7.57 23.11 2.55
CA LYS A 540 -8.82 23.54 1.91
C LYS A 540 -9.17 22.55 0.79
N GLN A 541 -10.46 22.28 0.63
CA GLN A 541 -10.98 21.43 -0.42
C GLN A 541 -10.50 21.90 -1.81
N PHE A 542 -10.22 20.95 -2.70
CA PHE A 542 -9.83 21.25 -4.08
C PHE A 542 -10.14 20.10 -5.03
N VAL A 543 -10.24 20.46 -6.31
CA VAL A 543 -10.17 19.54 -7.45
C VAL A 543 -9.07 20.06 -8.36
N LYS A 544 -8.13 19.20 -8.75
CA LYS A 544 -7.00 19.55 -9.62
C LYS A 544 -6.85 18.51 -10.72
N ASN A 545 -6.74 18.96 -11.97
CA ASN A 545 -6.26 18.10 -13.04
C ASN A 545 -4.73 18.08 -12.99
N VAL A 546 -4.16 16.90 -12.70
CA VAL A 546 -2.72 16.70 -12.57
C VAL A 546 -2.30 15.64 -13.56
N ASP A 547 -1.63 16.11 -14.61
CA ASP A 547 -1.19 15.32 -15.75
C ASP A 547 -2.39 14.69 -16.49
N HIS A 548 -2.83 13.48 -16.11
CA HIS A 548 -4.03 12.83 -16.66
C HIS A 548 -5.05 12.39 -15.59
N THR A 549 -4.82 12.79 -14.34
CA THR A 549 -5.59 12.35 -13.17
C THR A 549 -6.33 13.51 -12.53
N MET A 550 -7.62 13.33 -12.26
CA MET A 550 -8.41 14.27 -11.47
C MET A 550 -8.18 14.00 -9.97
N ALA A 551 -7.34 14.81 -9.33
CA ALA A 551 -7.07 14.73 -7.90
C ALA A 551 -8.12 15.52 -7.10
N ILE A 552 -8.69 14.87 -6.08
CA ILE A 552 -9.77 15.40 -5.24
C ILE A 552 -9.32 15.39 -3.77
N ASN A 553 -9.38 16.56 -3.14
CA ASN A 553 -9.46 16.67 -1.69
C ASN A 553 -10.85 17.21 -1.32
N PRO A 554 -11.78 16.37 -0.83
CA PRO A 554 -13.09 16.84 -0.36
C PRO A 554 -13.00 17.63 0.95
N SER A 555 -11.85 17.64 1.63
CA SER A 555 -11.71 17.97 3.05
C SER A 555 -12.52 17.00 3.93
N PHE A 556 -12.82 17.39 5.17
CA PHE A 556 -13.49 16.52 6.14
C PHE A 556 -14.97 16.87 6.31
N ALA A 557 -15.79 15.86 6.61
CA ALA A 557 -17.22 16.01 6.88
C ALA A 557 -17.50 16.97 8.05
N THR A 558 -16.64 16.99 9.07
CA THR A 558 -16.66 17.98 10.16
C THR A 558 -16.50 19.43 9.72
N LYS A 559 -15.91 19.69 8.54
CA LYS A 559 -15.88 21.03 7.93
C LYS A 559 -17.10 21.31 7.05
N GLY A 560 -18.06 20.39 7.03
CA GLY A 560 -19.27 20.46 6.23
C GLY A 560 -18.97 20.42 4.74
N MET A 561 -18.07 19.54 4.28
CA MET A 561 -17.67 19.46 2.87
C MET A 561 -17.77 18.04 2.32
N VAL A 562 -18.20 17.92 1.07
CA VAL A 562 -18.20 16.69 0.26
C VAL A 562 -17.79 16.99 -1.19
N ALA A 563 -17.47 15.95 -1.95
CA ALA A 563 -17.31 16.05 -3.40
C ALA A 563 -18.40 15.24 -4.13
N SER A 564 -19.01 15.83 -5.14
CA SER A 564 -19.91 15.16 -6.08
C SER A 564 -19.16 14.93 -7.40
N VAL A 565 -19.03 13.68 -7.80
CA VAL A 565 -18.40 13.25 -9.05
C VAL A 565 -19.50 12.80 -10.01
N PHE A 566 -19.56 13.41 -11.18
CA PHE A 566 -20.49 13.05 -12.24
C PHE A 566 -19.70 12.58 -13.46
N TYR A 567 -20.01 11.39 -13.95
CA TYR A 567 -19.47 10.85 -15.18
C TYR A 567 -20.55 10.79 -16.25
N GLY A 568 -20.28 11.43 -17.38
CA GLY A 568 -21.21 11.51 -18.52
C GLY A 568 -21.39 10.24 -19.34
N GLY A 569 -20.70 9.14 -18.98
CA GLY A 569 -20.73 7.86 -19.71
C GLY A 569 -19.70 7.77 -20.85
N ALA A 570 -19.81 6.72 -21.66
CA ALA A 570 -18.92 6.49 -22.80
C ALA A 570 -19.09 7.58 -23.87
N GLY A 571 -18.00 7.94 -24.54
CA GLY A 571 -17.97 8.99 -25.57
C GLY A 571 -16.57 9.23 -26.14
N ASP A 572 -16.42 10.28 -26.92
CA ASP A 572 -15.12 10.67 -27.49
C ASP A 572 -14.27 11.44 -26.47
N GLY A 573 -12.94 11.29 -26.58
CA GLY A 573 -11.97 12.00 -25.74
C GLY A 573 -11.55 11.25 -24.46
N PRO A 574 -10.63 11.85 -23.68
CA PRO A 574 -10.14 11.26 -22.43
C PRO A 574 -11.25 11.19 -21.37
N THR A 575 -11.13 10.26 -20.42
CA THR A 575 -12.11 10.13 -19.32
C THR A 575 -12.27 11.42 -18.51
N SER A 576 -11.19 12.17 -18.31
CA SER A 576 -11.19 13.47 -17.61
C SER A 576 -12.13 14.51 -18.24
N SER A 577 -12.30 14.53 -19.57
CA SER A 577 -13.21 15.50 -20.23
C SER A 577 -14.69 15.21 -20.00
N ARG A 578 -15.01 14.01 -19.49
CA ARG A 578 -16.38 13.54 -19.20
C ARG A 578 -16.65 13.46 -17.70
N LEU A 579 -15.67 13.83 -16.89
CA LEU A 579 -15.80 13.94 -15.44
C LEU A 579 -16.06 15.38 -15.06
N LYS A 580 -17.15 15.60 -14.32
CA LYS A 580 -17.44 16.86 -13.66
C LYS A 580 -17.39 16.61 -12.15
N ILE A 581 -16.55 17.36 -11.44
CA ILE A 581 -16.42 17.22 -10.00
C ILE A 581 -16.75 18.55 -9.34
N GLU A 582 -17.68 18.53 -8.40
CA GLU A 582 -18.13 19.69 -7.64
C GLU A 582 -17.82 19.50 -6.16
N LEU A 583 -17.35 20.56 -5.50
CA LEU A 583 -17.12 20.58 -4.06
C LEU A 583 -18.28 21.31 -3.40
N GLU A 584 -19.02 20.61 -2.56
CA GLU A 584 -20.29 21.07 -2.01
C GLU A 584 -20.22 21.15 -0.50
N LYS A 585 -20.96 22.10 0.08
CA LYS A 585 -21.16 22.14 1.53
C LYS A 585 -22.25 21.15 1.94
N LEU A 586 -22.05 20.49 3.08
CA LEU A 586 -23.05 19.67 3.77
C LEU A 586 -24.14 20.53 4.39
#